data_AF-A0A958LA02-F1
#
_entry.id   AF-A0A958LA02-F1
#
_cell.length_a   1.000
_cell.length_b   1.000
_cell.length_c   1.000
_cell.angle_alpha   90.00
_cell.angle_beta   90.00
_cell.angle_gamma   90.00
#
_symmetry.space_group_name_H-M   'P 1'
#
loop_
_entity.id
_entity.type
_entity.pdbx_description
1 polymer ?
#
loop_
_entity_poly.entity_id
_entity_poly.type
_entity_poly.pdbx_seq_one_letter_code
_entity_poly.pdbx_strand_id
1 'polypeptide(L)' 'IYPGHDYKGQTVSTVLEEKKFNPRINEKVTLAEFVETMKNLKLADPKRIQEAVPANLICGNI' A
#
# COMPACT_ATOMS: atom_id res chain seq x y z
N ILE A 1 -9.97 9.38 -3.71
CA ILE A 1 -8.88 8.67 -3.00
C ILE A 1 -7.58 9.23 -3.52
N TYR A 2 -6.89 10.01 -2.70
CA TYR A 2 -5.57 10.56 -3.02
C TYR A 2 -4.51 9.74 -2.27
N PRO A 3 -3.76 8.85 -2.95
CA PRO A 3 -2.80 7.98 -2.29
C PRO A 3 -1.52 8.74 -1.91
N GLY A 4 -0.83 8.31 -0.85
CA GLY A 4 0.45 8.91 -0.46
C GLY A 4 1.59 8.59 -1.43
N HIS A 5 1.47 7.50 -2.21
CA HIS A 5 2.45 7.09 -3.21
C HIS A 5 1.74 6.45 -4.40
N ASP A 6 2.34 6.61 -5.58
CA ASP A 6 2.04 5.83 -6.78
C ASP A 6 3.34 5.57 -7.55
N TYR A 7 3.41 4.43 -8.23
CA TYR A 7 4.62 4.00 -8.97
C TYR A 7 4.33 3.78 -10.47
N LYS A 8 3.17 4.22 -10.96
CA LYS A 8 2.69 4.04 -12.35
C LYS A 8 2.19 5.33 -13.01
N GLY A 9 2.32 6.48 -12.35
CA GLY A 9 1.89 7.81 -12.84
C GLY A 9 0.44 8.17 -12.55
N GLN A 10 -0.26 7.44 -11.68
CA GLN A 10 -1.63 7.75 -11.25
C GLN A 10 -1.62 8.79 -10.12
N THR A 11 -2.53 9.77 -10.18
CA THR A 11 -2.59 10.87 -9.21
C THR A 11 -3.77 10.76 -8.24
N VAL A 12 -4.85 10.08 -8.62
CA VAL A 12 -6.08 9.94 -7.83
C VAL A 12 -6.90 8.74 -8.33
N SER A 13 -7.76 8.21 -7.46
CA SER A 13 -8.79 7.21 -7.77
C SER A 13 -10.10 7.55 -7.03
N THR A 14 -11.17 6.81 -7.24
CA THR A 14 -12.46 6.94 -6.54
C THR A 14 -12.79 5.68 -5.75
N VAL A 15 -13.70 5.78 -4.78
CA VAL A 15 -14.14 4.61 -3.99
C VAL A 15 -14.77 3.53 -4.90
N LEU A 16 -15.52 3.94 -5.92
CA LEU A 16 -16.14 3.01 -6.86
C LEU A 16 -15.10 2.29 -7.73
N GLU A 17 -14.07 3.01 -8.20
CA GLU A 17 -12.98 2.40 -8.97
C GLU A 17 -12.23 1.35 -8.16
N GLU A 18 -11.86 1.64 -6.91
CA GLU A 18 -11.17 0.67 -6.05
C GLU A 18 -12.04 -0.56 -5.75
N LYS A 19 -13.33 -0.35 -5.43
CA LYS A 19 -14.27 -1.45 -5.19
C LYS A 19 -14.41 -2.39 -6.37
N LYS A 20 -14.40 -1.86 -7.60
CA LYS A 20 -14.62 -2.64 -8.81
C LYS A 20 -13.34 -3.24 -9.39
N PHE A 21 -12.22 -2.53 -9.28
CA PHE A 21 -11.01 -2.81 -10.07
C PHE A 21 -9.74 -3.03 -9.26
N ASN A 22 -9.72 -2.78 -7.94
CA ASN A 22 -8.52 -3.02 -7.15
C ASN A 22 -8.12 -4.51 -7.20
N PRO A 23 -6.89 -4.86 -7.66
CA PRO A 23 -6.52 -6.25 -7.88
C PRO A 23 -6.36 -7.07 -6.59
N ARG A 24 -6.36 -6.42 -5.42
CA ARG A 24 -6.13 -7.07 -4.12
C ARG A 24 -7.32 -7.03 -3.19
N ILE A 25 -8.21 -6.03 -3.31
CA ILE A 25 -9.31 -5.82 -2.35
C ILE A 25 -10.63 -5.37 -3.01
N ASN A 26 -10.86 -5.71 -4.27
CA ASN A 26 -12.17 -5.47 -4.90
C ASN A 26 -13.28 -6.31 -4.24
N GLU A 27 -14.54 -5.99 -4.55
CA GLU A 27 -15.74 -6.61 -3.96
C GLU A 27 -15.84 -8.13 -4.11
N LYS A 28 -15.04 -8.74 -4.99
CA LYS A 28 -15.01 -10.20 -5.19
C LYS A 28 -13.96 -10.92 -4.36
N VAL A 29 -13.03 -10.19 -3.73
CA VAL A 29 -11.92 -10.76 -2.97
C VAL A 29 -12.32 -10.94 -1.50
N THR A 30 -12.17 -12.15 -1.00
CA THR A 30 -12.38 -12.46 0.42
C THR A 30 -11.17 -12.05 1.27
N LEU A 31 -11.37 -11.93 2.59
CA LEU A 31 -10.27 -11.66 3.52
C LEU A 31 -9.16 -12.73 3.44
N ALA A 32 -9.53 -14.01 3.30
CA ALA A 32 -8.57 -15.11 3.22
C ALA A 32 -7.68 -15.00 1.97
N GLU A 33 -8.28 -14.75 0.80
CA GLU A 33 -7.55 -14.55 -0.46
C GLU A 33 -6.64 -13.32 -0.40
N PHE A 34 -7.11 -12.22 0.21
CA PHE A 34 -6.29 -11.03 0.42
C PHE A 34 -5.06 -11.34 1.29
N VAL A 35 -5.26 -11.98 2.45
CA VAL A 35 -4.16 -12.33 3.37
C VAL A 35 -3.15 -13.24 2.68
N GLU A 36 -3.61 -14.28 1.98
CA GLU A 36 -2.72 -15.20 1.26
C GLU A 36 -1.94 -14.48 0.15
N THR A 37 -2.60 -13.59 -0.59
CA THR A 37 -1.94 -12.76 -1.62
C THR A 37 -0.86 -11.89 -1.01
N MET A 38 -1.15 -11.18 0.09
CA MET A 38 -0.21 -10.26 0.72
C MET A 38 0.98 -10.98 1.36
N LYS A 39 0.75 -12.15 1.97
CA LYS A 39 1.79 -13.00 2.59
C LYS A 39 2.80 -13.54 1.58
N ASN A 40 2.36 -13.77 0.34
CA ASN A 40 3.20 -14.36 -0.70
C ASN A 40 3.96 -13.35 -1.58
N LEU A 41 3.78 -12.04 -1.35
CA LEU A 41 4.56 -11.03 -2.07
C LEU A 41 6.05 -11.17 -1.78
N LYS A 42 6.87 -11.31 -2.83
CA LYS A 42 8.33 -11.35 -2.74
C LYS A 42 8.90 -9.95 -2.91
N LEU A 43 8.75 -9.13 -1.88
CA LEU A 43 9.25 -7.75 -1.86
C LEU A 43 10.64 -7.71 -1.23
N ALA A 44 11.49 -6.81 -1.72
CA ALA A 44 12.75 -6.49 -1.05
C ALA A 44 12.48 -5.68 0.23
N ASP A 45 13.45 -5.68 1.14
CA ASP A 45 13.38 -4.86 2.34
C ASP A 45 13.21 -3.37 1.99
N PRO A 46 12.36 -2.61 2.71
CA PRO A 46 12.13 -1.21 2.36
C PRO A 46 13.40 -0.39 2.58
N LYS A 47 13.87 0.26 1.51
CA LYS A 47 15.22 0.85 1.39
C LYS A 47 15.63 1.81 2.50
N ARG A 48 14.69 2.54 3.10
CA ARG A 48 14.97 3.56 4.13
C ARG A 48 14.32 3.26 5.48
N ILE A 49 13.86 2.03 5.73
CA ILE A 49 13.07 1.73 6.95
C ILE A 49 13.85 2.01 8.24
N GLN A 50 15.16 1.70 8.25
CA GLN A 50 16.02 1.88 9.43
C GLN A 50 16.34 3.34 9.74
N GLU A 51 16.17 4.25 8.78
CA GLU A 51 16.39 5.69 8.94
C GLU A 51 15.07 6.41 9.16
N ALA A 52 14.09 6.16 8.28
CA ALA A 52 12.83 6.88 8.25
C ALA A 52 11.93 6.54 9.44
N VAL A 53 11.91 5.30 9.93
CA VAL A 53 11.05 4.93 11.07
C VAL A 53 11.48 5.64 12.36
N PRO A 54 12.75 5.57 12.80
CA PRO A 54 13.20 6.31 13.97
C PRO A 54 12.95 7.82 13.86
N ALA A 55 13.25 8.42 12.71
CA ALA A 55 13.00 9.85 12.47
C ALA A 55 11.51 10.20 12.59
N ASN A 56 10.62 9.41 11.96
CA ASN A 56 9.19 9.70 11.94
C ASN A 56 8.52 9.49 13.31
N LEU A 57 9.04 8.62 14.17
CA LEU A 57 8.55 8.44 15.55
C LEU A 57 8.73 9.69 16.41
N ILE A 58 9.68 10.55 16.04
CA ILE A 58 9.94 11.85 16.68
C ILE A 58 9.62 13.02 15.74
N CYS A 59 8.65 12.83 14.85
CA CYS A 59 8.14 13.85 13.92
C CYS A 59 9.20 14.48 13.00
N GLY A 60 10.18 13.68 12.58
CA GLY A 60 11.26 14.12 11.67
C GLY A 60 12.35 14.94 12.36
N ASN A 61 12.39 14.95 13.70
CA ASN A 61 13.44 15.60 14.46
C ASN A 61 14.67 14.69 14.54
N ILE A 62 15.60 14.82 13.59
CA ILE A 62 16.79 13.98 13.44
C ILE A 62 18.00 14.68 14.05
#